data_AF-A0A9P7DFY1-F1
#
_entry.id   AF-A0A9P7DFY1-F1
#
_cell.length_a   1.000
_cell.length_b   1.000
_cell.length_c   1.000
_cell.angle_alpha   90.00
_cell.angle_beta   90.00
_cell.angle_gamma   90.00
#
_symmetry.space_group_name_H-M   'P 1'
#
loop_
_entity.id
_entity.type
_entity.pdbx_description
1 polymer ?
#
loop_
_entity_poly.entity_id
_entity_poly.type
_entity_poly.pdbx_seq_one_letter_code
_entity_poly.pdbx_strand_id
1 'polypeptide(L)'
;MSSPVTPPNRRLTLPSNPTSPSNASFSYRITVGNKVSEDTLKACAELFSSNYGIWGDEASKISSFTKAGQKVKMTGARLRAQCLSHPENTVLVTCHLQVDPSESECPKLCGHAFASMWNYGENKIGWVTQLVVDEAVRQRYVATQLLQTLKVHAPFSRINIVGLVSSHPAACNALAKYAAADLKDVDLDFIRAHAKGILQSSPISYLNDAQLRGILFEDDCRNGSISSVFTQFYVDHAEPLRVLLHYQNKGQWCLGELADGHEFLAIFPIVPVSPISPIRLQAS
;
A
#
# COMPACT_ATOMS: atom_id res chain seq x y z
N MET A 1 -36.63 5.87 16.54
CA MET A 1 -35.34 5.61 17.23
C MET A 1 -34.71 4.42 16.53
N SER A 2 -33.78 4.69 15.61
CA SER A 2 -33.27 3.70 14.67
C SER A 2 -31.91 3.22 15.16
N SER A 3 -31.82 1.95 15.53
CA SER A 3 -30.58 1.32 16.01
C SER A 3 -29.50 1.37 14.92
N PRO A 4 -28.22 1.62 15.29
CA PRO A 4 -27.12 1.64 14.32
C PRO A 4 -26.84 0.21 13.84
N VAL A 5 -26.98 0.00 12.52
CA VAL A 5 -26.61 -1.25 11.86
C VAL A 5 -25.09 -1.30 11.72
N THR A 6 -24.45 -2.11 12.55
CA THR A 6 -23.04 -2.48 12.39
C THR A 6 -22.87 -3.28 11.09
N PRO A 7 -21.98 -2.88 10.17
CA PRO A 7 -21.78 -3.63 8.94
C PRO A 7 -21.16 -5.01 9.23
N PRO A 8 -21.48 -6.03 8.41
CA PRO A 8 -21.09 -7.41 8.67
C PRO A 8 -19.56 -7.57 8.60
N ASN A 9 -19.00 -8.14 9.65
CA ASN A 9 -17.59 -8.51 9.76
C ASN A 9 -17.35 -9.75 8.87
N ARG A 10 -17.12 -9.55 7.57
CA ARG A 10 -16.97 -10.66 6.61
C ARG A 10 -15.58 -11.30 6.77
N ARG A 11 -15.53 -12.41 7.52
CA ARG A 11 -14.36 -13.28 7.64
C ARG A 11 -14.08 -13.94 6.29
N LEU A 12 -13.08 -13.46 5.56
CA LEU A 12 -12.54 -14.14 4.38
C LEU A 12 -11.54 -15.20 4.85
N THR A 13 -11.98 -16.44 4.97
CA THR A 13 -11.11 -17.60 5.19
C THR A 13 -10.46 -18.02 3.87
N LEU A 14 -9.13 -18.03 3.83
CA LEU A 14 -8.33 -18.52 2.70
C LEU A 14 -7.65 -19.85 3.05
N PRO A 15 -7.20 -20.62 2.03
CA PRO A 15 -6.47 -21.87 2.24
C PRO A 15 -5.21 -21.63 3.06
N SER A 16 -5.04 -22.40 4.14
CA SER A 16 -3.85 -22.39 4.98
C SER A 16 -2.63 -22.83 4.17
N ASN A 17 -1.58 -22.02 4.17
CA ASN A 17 -0.25 -22.40 3.68
C ASN A 17 0.25 -23.59 4.54
N PRO A 18 0.84 -24.67 3.97
CA PRO A 18 1.13 -25.92 4.68
C PRO A 18 2.17 -25.82 5.82
N THR A 19 2.74 -24.64 6.06
CA THR A 19 3.74 -24.35 7.09
C THR A 19 3.25 -23.45 8.22
N SER A 20 1.96 -23.09 8.28
CA SER A 20 1.42 -22.36 9.43
C SER A 20 1.03 -23.34 10.54
N PRO A 21 1.34 -23.07 11.82
CA PRO A 21 0.80 -23.87 12.93
C PRO A 21 -0.73 -23.91 12.80
N SER A 22 -1.33 -25.07 13.04
CA SER A 22 -2.72 -25.41 12.67
C SER A 22 -3.81 -24.49 13.24
N ASN A 23 -3.46 -23.57 14.15
CA ASN A 23 -4.38 -22.68 14.86
C ASN A 23 -4.21 -21.18 14.52
N ALA A 24 -3.29 -20.82 13.63
CA ALA A 24 -3.05 -19.42 13.27
C ALA A 24 -4.08 -18.90 12.24
N SER A 25 -4.74 -17.78 12.53
CA SER A 25 -5.70 -17.14 11.60
C SER A 25 -5.46 -15.65 11.43
N PHE A 26 -5.60 -15.18 10.19
CA PHE A 26 -5.56 -13.75 9.85
C PHE A 26 -6.98 -13.20 9.79
N SER A 27 -7.17 -12.00 10.34
CA SER A 27 -8.41 -11.24 10.21
C SER A 27 -8.14 -9.84 9.68
N TYR A 28 -8.97 -9.40 8.73
CA TYR A 28 -8.83 -8.11 8.06
C TYR A 28 -9.99 -7.21 8.46
N ARG A 29 -9.68 -5.98 8.88
CA ARG A 29 -10.68 -4.97 9.28
C ARG A 29 -10.49 -3.70 8.47
N ILE A 30 -11.59 -3.15 7.98
CA ILE A 30 -11.65 -1.88 7.28
C ILE A 30 -12.15 -0.79 8.25
N THR A 31 -11.48 0.35 8.26
CA THR A 31 -11.85 1.54 9.03
C THR A 31 -11.79 2.76 8.11
N VAL A 32 -12.89 3.50 7.99
CA VAL A 32 -12.88 4.79 7.26
C VAL A 32 -12.06 5.83 8.02
N GLY A 33 -11.38 6.74 7.33
CA GLY A 33 -10.41 7.67 7.92
C GLY A 33 -10.94 8.46 9.12
N ASN A 34 -12.17 8.96 9.03
CA ASN A 34 -12.87 9.68 10.12
C ASN A 34 -13.14 8.83 11.39
N LYS A 35 -12.96 7.51 11.32
CA LYS A 35 -13.17 6.57 12.43
C LYS A 35 -11.87 5.94 12.93
N VAL A 36 -10.72 6.34 12.37
CA VAL A 36 -9.42 5.86 12.85
C VAL A 36 -9.09 6.55 14.18
N SER A 37 -9.04 5.76 15.25
CA SER A 37 -8.71 6.23 16.60
C SER A 37 -7.21 6.49 16.78
N GLU A 38 -6.85 7.28 17.79
CA GLU A 38 -5.45 7.51 18.17
C GLU A 38 -4.74 6.21 18.55
N ASP A 39 -5.42 5.29 19.25
CA ASP A 39 -4.85 3.98 19.59
C ASP A 39 -4.52 3.15 18.35
N THR A 40 -5.39 3.20 17.33
CA THR A 40 -5.14 2.53 16.05
C THR A 40 -3.92 3.13 15.34
N LEU A 41 -3.80 4.46 15.34
CA LEU A 41 -2.65 5.15 14.77
C LEU A 41 -1.35 4.83 15.51
N LYS A 42 -1.41 4.77 16.84
CA LYS A 42 -0.28 4.38 17.67
C LYS A 42 0.18 2.96 17.33
N ALA A 43 -0.73 2.00 17.26
CA ALA A 43 -0.42 0.62 16.88
C ALA A 43 0.18 0.52 15.46
N CYS A 44 -0.38 1.24 14.49
CA CYS A 44 0.17 1.28 13.12
C CYS A 44 1.56 1.93 13.07
N ALA A 45 1.78 2.99 13.85
CA ALA A 45 3.07 3.68 13.94
C ALA A 45 4.15 2.81 14.62
N GLU A 46 3.79 2.04 15.64
CA GLU A 46 4.65 1.05 16.28
C GLU A 46 5.03 -0.08 15.30
N LEU A 47 4.05 -0.61 14.56
CA LEU A 47 4.28 -1.61 13.53
C LEU A 47 5.23 -1.08 12.45
N PHE A 48 4.97 0.12 11.93
CA PHE A 48 5.83 0.80 10.95
C PHE A 48 7.26 0.95 11.50
N SER A 49 7.39 1.50 12.71
CA SER A 49 8.69 1.81 13.32
C SER A 49 9.57 0.60 13.62
N SER A 50 8.98 -0.59 13.56
CA SER A 50 9.64 -1.87 13.80
C SER A 50 9.95 -2.60 12.49
N ASN A 51 9.11 -2.43 11.46
CA ASN A 51 9.14 -3.28 10.27
C ASN A 51 9.42 -2.55 8.94
N TYR A 52 9.22 -1.24 8.83
CA TYR A 52 9.24 -0.59 7.52
C TYR A 52 10.62 -0.62 6.85
N GLY A 53 11.66 -0.20 7.56
CA GLY A 53 13.02 -0.20 7.04
C GLY A 53 14.01 0.41 8.02
N ILE A 54 15.27 0.40 7.62
CA ILE A 54 16.36 1.14 8.27
C ILE A 54 16.85 2.23 7.33
N TRP A 55 17.44 3.27 7.89
CA TRP A 55 18.09 4.33 7.14
C TRP A 55 19.36 3.80 6.47
N GLY A 56 19.55 4.15 5.19
CA GLY A 56 20.78 3.89 4.45
C GLY A 56 21.86 4.92 4.75
N ASP A 57 23.02 4.78 4.09
CA ASP A 57 24.20 5.62 4.33
C ASP A 57 23.94 7.11 4.05
N GLU A 58 23.09 7.38 3.08
CA GLU A 58 22.72 8.73 2.63
C GLU A 58 21.64 9.40 3.49
N ALA A 59 21.17 8.75 4.56
CA ALA A 59 20.11 9.30 5.41
C ALA A 59 20.51 10.60 6.14
N SER A 60 21.80 10.86 6.31
CA SER A 60 22.29 12.12 6.87
C SER A 60 21.95 13.34 6.01
N LYS A 61 21.69 13.15 4.70
CA LYS A 61 21.19 14.20 3.79
C LYS A 61 19.79 14.69 4.16
N ILE A 62 18.98 13.87 4.85
CA ILE A 62 17.63 14.23 5.26
C ILE A 62 17.67 15.12 6.51
N SER A 63 18.42 14.71 7.54
CA SER A 63 18.66 15.50 8.74
C SER A 63 19.83 14.94 9.55
N SER A 64 20.37 15.73 10.47
CA SER A 64 21.38 15.28 11.44
C SER A 64 20.87 14.21 12.42
N PHE A 65 19.55 14.00 12.51
CA PHE A 65 18.93 13.04 13.43
C PHE A 65 18.63 11.69 12.77
N THR A 66 18.74 11.60 11.45
CA THR A 66 18.55 10.37 10.68
C THR A 66 19.89 9.68 10.47
N LYS A 67 20.15 8.65 11.27
CA LYS A 67 21.42 7.92 11.26
C LYS A 67 21.30 6.61 10.50
N ALA A 68 22.26 6.34 9.62
CA ALA A 68 22.38 5.07 8.92
C ALA A 68 22.32 3.87 9.89
N GLY A 69 21.68 2.79 9.47
CA GLY A 69 21.46 1.58 10.26
C GLY A 69 20.35 1.69 11.32
N GLN A 70 19.83 2.89 11.64
CA GLN A 70 18.71 3.02 12.56
C GLN A 70 17.37 2.78 11.86
N LYS A 71 16.40 2.21 12.61
CA LYS A 71 15.03 2.04 12.13
C LYS A 71 14.39 3.39 11.80
N VAL A 72 13.71 3.47 10.67
CA VAL A 72 12.83 4.60 10.34
C VAL A 72 11.72 4.66 11.39
N LYS A 73 11.55 5.80 12.05
CA LYS A 73 10.52 5.99 13.08
C LYS A 73 9.35 6.80 12.57
N MET A 74 8.16 6.40 13.04
CA MET A 74 6.89 7.04 12.75
C MET A 74 6.14 7.24 14.07
N THR A 75 5.44 8.36 14.20
CA THR A 75 4.53 8.64 15.31
C THR A 75 3.09 8.61 14.80
N GLY A 76 2.12 8.40 15.70
CA GLY A 76 0.70 8.48 15.35
C GLY A 76 0.33 9.85 14.75
N ALA A 77 0.90 10.94 15.28
CA ALA A 77 0.70 12.29 14.75
C ALA A 77 1.24 12.46 13.31
N ARG A 78 2.45 11.96 13.03
CA ARG A 78 3.03 12.00 11.68
C ARG A 78 2.23 11.12 10.71
N LEU A 79 1.82 9.93 11.16
CA LEU A 79 0.97 9.03 10.38
C LEU A 79 -0.37 9.69 10.04
N ARG A 80 -1.00 10.38 11.00
CA ARG A 80 -2.23 11.16 10.78
C ARG A 80 -2.01 12.25 9.75
N ALA A 81 -0.95 13.05 9.88
CA ALA A 81 -0.66 14.14 8.96
C ALA A 81 -0.38 13.64 7.53
N GLN A 82 0.31 12.51 7.37
CA GLN A 82 0.73 12.00 6.06
C GLN A 82 -0.32 11.11 5.38
N CYS A 83 -1.04 10.29 6.13
CA CYS A 83 -1.98 9.30 5.59
C CYS A 83 -3.45 9.68 5.79
N LEU A 84 -3.78 10.56 6.75
CA LEU A 84 -5.16 10.97 7.08
C LEU A 84 -5.33 12.49 7.03
N SER A 85 -4.62 13.18 6.14
CA SER A 85 -4.82 14.62 5.91
C SER A 85 -6.23 14.93 5.38
N HIS A 86 -6.85 13.96 4.68
CA HIS A 86 -8.18 14.04 4.10
C HIS A 86 -9.01 12.81 4.52
N PRO A 87 -9.37 12.69 5.81
CA PRO A 87 -9.89 11.47 6.41
C PRO A 87 -11.26 11.02 5.84
N GLU A 88 -12.01 11.93 5.20
CA GLU A 88 -13.23 11.61 4.45
C GLU A 88 -12.96 10.82 3.16
N ASN A 89 -11.75 10.93 2.63
CA ASN A 89 -11.29 10.30 1.40
C ASN A 89 -10.24 9.20 1.65
N THR A 90 -10.03 8.79 2.91
CA THR A 90 -9.07 7.74 3.26
C THR A 90 -9.74 6.51 3.85
N VAL A 91 -9.18 5.34 3.56
CA VAL A 91 -9.52 4.06 4.18
C VAL A 91 -8.25 3.44 4.76
N LEU A 92 -8.38 2.87 5.96
CA LEU A 92 -7.39 2.03 6.60
C LEU A 92 -7.86 0.58 6.56
N VAL A 93 -7.00 -0.34 6.13
CA VAL A 93 -7.17 -1.77 6.35
C VAL A 93 -6.09 -2.25 7.31
N THR A 94 -6.48 -3.01 8.33
CA THR A 94 -5.58 -3.64 9.29
C THR A 94 -5.71 -5.16 9.22
N CYS A 95 -4.59 -5.87 9.31
CA CYS A 95 -4.51 -7.32 9.43
C CYS A 95 -4.04 -7.70 10.84
N HIS A 96 -4.79 -8.57 11.49
CA HIS A 96 -4.45 -9.10 12.81
C HIS A 96 -4.27 -10.61 12.76
N LEU A 97 -3.24 -11.10 13.44
CA LEU A 97 -2.92 -12.51 13.61
C LEU A 97 -3.37 -12.99 14.99
N GLN A 98 -4.14 -14.06 15.02
CA GLN A 98 -4.41 -14.86 16.23
C GLN A 98 -3.65 -16.18 16.11
N VAL A 99 -2.81 -16.55 17.09
CA VAL A 99 -1.99 -17.78 17.04
C VAL A 99 -2.65 -18.94 17.78
N ASP A 100 -3.53 -18.68 18.75
CA ASP A 100 -4.42 -19.68 19.35
C ASP A 100 -5.76 -19.02 19.77
N PRO A 101 -6.93 -19.51 19.35
CA PRO A 101 -8.22 -18.94 19.78
C PRO A 101 -8.57 -19.19 21.25
N SER A 102 -7.91 -20.16 21.90
CA SER A 102 -8.14 -20.50 23.32
C SER A 102 -7.35 -19.61 24.27
N GLU A 103 -6.32 -18.93 23.78
CA GLU A 103 -5.59 -17.93 24.54
C GLU A 103 -6.37 -16.62 24.60
N SER A 104 -6.43 -16.02 25.78
CA SER A 104 -7.12 -14.73 26.02
C SER A 104 -6.37 -13.52 25.45
N GLU A 105 -5.30 -13.75 24.67
CA GLU A 105 -4.54 -12.68 24.06
C GLU A 105 -5.32 -12.02 22.92
N CYS A 106 -5.31 -10.69 22.91
CA CYS A 106 -5.87 -9.92 21.82
C CYS A 106 -5.09 -10.18 20.52
N PRO A 107 -5.78 -10.30 19.37
CA PRO A 107 -5.13 -10.47 18.07
C PRO A 107 -4.06 -9.41 17.83
N LYS A 108 -2.84 -9.83 17.48
CA LYS A 108 -1.70 -8.94 17.24
C LYS A 108 -1.82 -8.29 15.85
N LEU A 109 -1.73 -6.96 15.78
CA LEU A 109 -1.63 -6.25 14.50
C LEU A 109 -0.33 -6.67 13.79
N CYS A 110 -0.45 -7.21 12.58
CA CYS A 110 0.69 -7.70 11.78
C CYS A 110 0.76 -7.09 10.37
N GLY A 111 -0.15 -6.19 10.03
CA GLY A 111 -0.08 -5.45 8.78
C GLY A 111 -1.14 -4.35 8.69
N HIS A 112 -0.85 -3.31 7.91
CA HIS A 112 -1.83 -2.28 7.59
C HIS A 112 -1.59 -1.66 6.22
N ALA A 113 -2.66 -1.11 5.64
CA ALA A 113 -2.63 -0.34 4.42
C ALA A 113 -3.50 0.91 4.58
N PHE A 114 -2.91 2.09 4.40
CA PHE A 114 -3.64 3.33 4.19
C PHE A 114 -3.80 3.57 2.70
N ALA A 115 -5.01 3.96 2.30
CA ALA A 115 -5.25 4.33 0.92
C ALA A 115 -6.23 5.51 0.83
N SER A 116 -5.89 6.48 -0.01
CA SER A 116 -6.65 7.73 -0.20
C SER A 116 -7.20 7.83 -1.62
N MET A 117 -8.25 8.62 -1.79
CA MET A 117 -8.94 8.78 -3.07
C MET A 117 -9.03 10.25 -3.48
N TRP A 118 -8.93 10.51 -4.78
CA TRP A 118 -9.17 11.83 -5.37
C TRP A 118 -9.56 11.70 -6.84
N ASN A 119 -9.90 12.83 -7.46
CA ASN A 119 -10.28 12.89 -8.87
C ASN A 119 -9.12 13.41 -9.73
N TYR A 120 -9.00 12.88 -10.94
CA TYR A 120 -8.10 13.37 -11.98
C TYR A 120 -8.85 13.37 -13.33
N GLY A 121 -9.37 14.53 -13.72
CA GLY A 121 -10.33 14.61 -14.82
C GLY A 121 -11.57 13.76 -14.53
N GLU A 122 -11.95 12.91 -15.48
CA GLU A 122 -13.06 11.95 -15.32
C GLU A 122 -12.66 10.69 -14.51
N ASN A 123 -11.38 10.57 -14.13
CA ASN A 123 -10.87 9.42 -13.41
C ASN A 123 -10.98 9.57 -11.91
N LYS A 124 -11.17 8.43 -11.24
CA LYS A 124 -11.17 8.30 -9.78
C LYS A 124 -9.97 7.46 -9.38
N ILE A 125 -9.07 8.10 -8.64
CA ILE A 125 -7.82 7.50 -8.20
C ILE A 125 -8.04 6.86 -6.83
N GLY A 126 -7.52 5.65 -6.65
CA GLY A 126 -7.23 5.09 -5.33
C GLY A 126 -5.73 4.92 -5.17
N TRP A 127 -5.15 5.49 -4.12
CA TRP A 127 -3.71 5.50 -3.94
C TRP A 127 -3.33 4.91 -2.61
N VAL A 128 -2.46 3.89 -2.63
CA VAL A 128 -1.93 3.30 -1.40
C VAL A 128 -0.81 4.21 -0.89
N THR A 129 -1.09 4.96 0.19
CA THR A 129 -0.13 5.92 0.76
C THR A 129 0.87 5.26 1.68
N GLN A 130 0.49 4.15 2.31
CA GLN A 130 1.39 3.37 3.16
C GLN A 130 0.93 1.92 3.23
N LEU A 131 1.88 0.99 3.10
CA LEU A 131 1.65 -0.45 3.23
C LEU A 131 2.76 -1.04 4.09
N VAL A 132 2.39 -1.66 5.21
CA VAL A 132 3.34 -2.28 6.15
C VAL A 132 2.88 -3.69 6.47
N VAL A 133 3.82 -4.62 6.46
CA VAL A 133 3.62 -6.00 6.92
C VAL A 133 4.77 -6.37 7.84
N ASP A 134 4.42 -6.98 8.98
CA ASP A 134 5.38 -7.53 9.94
C ASP A 134 6.30 -8.54 9.22
N GLU A 135 7.60 -8.38 9.40
CA GLU A 135 8.62 -9.19 8.71
C GLU A 135 8.43 -10.70 8.94
N ALA A 136 7.96 -11.10 10.12
CA ALA A 136 7.75 -12.50 10.50
C ALA A 136 6.63 -13.19 9.71
N VAL A 137 5.72 -12.40 9.10
CA VAL A 137 4.58 -12.90 8.32
C VAL A 137 4.61 -12.45 6.86
N ARG A 138 5.70 -11.84 6.39
CA ARG A 138 5.92 -11.57 4.97
C ARG A 138 5.91 -12.86 4.15
N GLN A 139 5.69 -12.73 2.84
CA GLN A 139 5.58 -13.86 1.90
C GLN A 139 4.39 -14.81 2.17
N ARG A 140 3.40 -14.37 2.97
CA ARG A 140 2.14 -15.11 3.24
C ARG A 140 0.91 -14.41 2.65
N TYR A 141 1.09 -13.68 1.53
CA TYR A 141 0.04 -12.91 0.85
C TYR A 141 -0.67 -11.83 1.69
N VAL A 142 -0.17 -11.48 2.88
CA VAL A 142 -0.79 -10.45 3.76
C VAL A 142 -0.93 -9.10 3.05
N ALA A 143 0.13 -8.63 2.38
CA ALA A 143 0.09 -7.39 1.60
C ALA A 143 -1.00 -7.42 0.51
N THR A 144 -1.04 -8.51 -0.27
CA THR A 144 -2.06 -8.71 -1.31
C THR A 144 -3.46 -8.68 -0.70
N GLN A 145 -3.69 -9.36 0.42
CA GLN A 145 -5.00 -9.41 1.07
C GLN A 145 -5.42 -8.08 1.70
N LEU A 146 -4.49 -7.31 2.25
CA LEU A 146 -4.75 -5.93 2.70
C LEU A 146 -5.31 -5.10 1.54
N LEU A 147 -4.67 -5.16 0.36
CA LEU A 147 -5.12 -4.43 -0.81
C LEU A 147 -6.44 -4.98 -1.38
N GLN A 148 -6.60 -6.30 -1.51
CA GLN A 148 -7.87 -6.88 -1.98
C GLN A 148 -9.05 -6.53 -1.07
N THR A 149 -8.80 -6.37 0.23
CA THR A 149 -9.80 -5.91 1.18
C THR A 149 -10.21 -4.45 0.95
N LEU A 150 -9.33 -3.58 0.44
CA LEU A 150 -9.73 -2.23 0.00
C LEU A 150 -10.76 -2.30 -1.14
N LYS A 151 -10.59 -3.23 -2.08
CA LYS A 151 -11.41 -3.36 -3.29
C LYS A 151 -12.90 -3.54 -3.00
N VAL A 152 -13.23 -4.17 -1.88
CA VAL A 152 -14.63 -4.46 -1.48
C VAL A 152 -15.30 -3.32 -0.72
N HIS A 153 -14.57 -2.24 -0.41
CA HIS A 153 -15.12 -1.09 0.31
C HIS A 153 -15.78 -0.08 -0.63
N ALA A 154 -16.96 0.44 -0.27
CA ALA A 154 -17.82 1.20 -1.18
C ALA A 154 -17.17 2.46 -1.83
N PRO A 155 -16.41 3.30 -1.11
CA PRO A 155 -15.60 4.35 -1.73
C PRO A 155 -14.62 3.85 -2.79
N PHE A 156 -13.96 2.71 -2.53
CA PHE A 156 -12.95 2.13 -3.42
C PHE A 156 -13.56 1.35 -4.59
N SER A 157 -14.85 1.01 -4.56
CA SER A 157 -15.51 0.31 -5.68
C SER A 157 -15.68 1.19 -6.92
N ARG A 158 -15.50 2.52 -6.77
CA ARG A 158 -15.70 3.51 -7.84
C ARG A 158 -14.41 3.99 -8.48
N ILE A 159 -13.24 3.59 -7.96
CA ILE A 159 -11.97 3.98 -8.57
C ILE A 159 -11.79 3.23 -9.88
N ASN A 160 -11.12 3.87 -10.83
CA ASN A 160 -10.76 3.30 -12.13
C ASN A 160 -9.25 3.37 -12.39
N ILE A 161 -8.49 3.97 -11.48
CA ILE A 161 -7.03 3.95 -11.47
C ILE A 161 -6.57 3.67 -10.06
N VAL A 162 -5.57 2.79 -9.91
CA VAL A 162 -4.91 2.56 -8.63
C VAL A 162 -3.41 2.83 -8.75
N GLY A 163 -2.79 3.38 -7.71
CA GLY A 163 -1.36 3.66 -7.71
C GLY A 163 -0.69 3.52 -6.35
N LEU A 164 0.63 3.37 -6.37
CA LEU A 164 1.50 3.51 -5.21
C LEU A 164 2.91 3.93 -5.61
N VAL A 165 3.64 4.47 -4.64
CA VAL A 165 5.09 4.64 -4.70
C VAL A 165 5.71 3.80 -3.59
N SER A 166 6.71 2.98 -3.92
CA SER A 166 7.37 2.10 -2.95
C SER A 166 8.75 1.66 -3.44
N SER A 167 9.75 1.64 -2.55
CA SER A 167 11.05 1.00 -2.81
C SER A 167 10.93 -0.53 -2.95
N HIS A 168 9.92 -1.16 -2.35
CA HIS A 168 9.83 -2.61 -2.26
C HIS A 168 9.06 -3.26 -3.45
N PRO A 169 9.67 -4.14 -4.26
CA PRO A 169 9.01 -4.77 -5.42
C PRO A 169 7.77 -5.61 -5.07
N ALA A 170 7.78 -6.29 -3.91
CA ALA A 170 6.61 -7.04 -3.45
C ALA A 170 5.36 -6.17 -3.22
N ALA A 171 5.51 -4.88 -2.86
CA ALA A 171 4.38 -3.96 -2.75
C ALA A 171 3.79 -3.63 -4.13
N CYS A 172 4.66 -3.36 -5.11
CA CYS A 172 4.26 -3.18 -6.51
C CYS A 172 3.52 -4.42 -7.04
N ASN A 173 3.99 -5.62 -6.68
CA ASN A 173 3.33 -6.87 -7.09
C ASN A 173 1.95 -7.03 -6.44
N ALA A 174 1.84 -6.70 -5.14
CA ALA A 174 0.55 -6.71 -4.45
C ALA A 174 -0.46 -5.77 -5.14
N LEU A 175 -0.01 -4.60 -5.61
CA LEU A 175 -0.83 -3.67 -6.39
C LEU A 175 -1.19 -4.21 -7.78
N ALA A 176 -0.25 -4.85 -8.48
CA ALA A 176 -0.55 -5.49 -9.76
C ALA A 176 -1.64 -6.57 -9.59
N LYS A 177 -1.56 -7.39 -8.53
CA LYS A 177 -2.62 -8.37 -8.20
C LYS A 177 -3.95 -7.69 -7.84
N TYR A 178 -3.93 -6.54 -7.16
CA TYR A 178 -5.15 -5.75 -6.93
C TYR A 178 -5.82 -5.35 -8.26
N ALA A 179 -5.02 -4.92 -9.23
CA ALA A 179 -5.45 -4.52 -10.56
C ALA A 179 -5.78 -5.70 -11.50
N ALA A 180 -5.63 -6.94 -11.04
CA ALA A 180 -5.70 -8.15 -11.90
C ALA A 180 -4.72 -8.10 -13.10
N ALA A 181 -3.56 -7.47 -12.88
CA ALA A 181 -2.47 -7.32 -13.84
C ALA A 181 -1.25 -8.19 -13.48
N ASP A 182 -0.30 -8.27 -14.40
CA ASP A 182 1.04 -8.82 -14.19
C ASP A 182 2.07 -7.69 -14.17
N LEU A 183 3.06 -7.76 -13.27
CA LEU A 183 4.13 -6.77 -13.17
C LEU A 183 5.10 -6.80 -14.36
N LYS A 184 5.09 -7.88 -15.15
CA LYS A 184 5.91 -7.96 -16.36
C LYS A 184 5.32 -7.16 -17.52
N ASP A 185 4.01 -6.97 -17.52
CA ASP A 185 3.23 -6.38 -18.62
C ASP A 185 2.48 -5.12 -18.15
N VAL A 186 3.16 -4.27 -17.37
CA VAL A 186 2.58 -2.99 -16.94
C VAL A 186 2.45 -2.08 -18.17
N ASP A 187 1.31 -1.41 -18.29
CA ASP A 187 1.07 -0.42 -19.35
C ASP A 187 1.91 0.85 -19.08
N LEU A 188 3.15 0.85 -19.59
CA LEU A 188 4.09 1.95 -19.41
C LEU A 188 3.66 3.21 -20.17
N ASP A 189 2.91 3.08 -21.26
CA ASP A 189 2.37 4.22 -22.01
C ASP A 189 1.28 4.92 -21.20
N PHE A 190 0.42 4.15 -20.53
CA PHE A 190 -0.55 4.70 -19.57
C PHE A 190 0.14 5.45 -18.43
N ILE A 191 1.20 4.88 -17.85
CA ILE A 191 1.99 5.56 -16.81
C ILE A 191 2.57 6.87 -17.36
N ARG A 192 3.22 6.85 -18.52
CA ARG A 192 3.80 8.04 -19.17
C ARG A 192 2.76 9.14 -19.37
N ALA A 193 1.56 8.77 -19.85
CA ALA A 193 0.49 9.71 -20.16
C ALA A 193 -0.17 10.32 -18.91
N HIS A 194 -0.29 9.56 -17.81
CA HIS A 194 -1.15 9.95 -16.69
C HIS A 194 -0.41 10.24 -15.38
N ALA A 195 0.79 9.71 -15.15
CA ALA A 195 1.48 9.81 -13.86
C ALA A 195 1.59 11.25 -13.33
N LYS A 196 2.02 12.19 -14.18
CA LYS A 196 2.18 13.59 -13.80
C LYS A 196 0.87 14.22 -13.34
N GLY A 197 -0.20 14.04 -14.10
CA GLY A 197 -1.51 14.60 -13.76
C GLY A 197 -2.14 13.95 -12.52
N ILE A 198 -1.95 12.64 -12.33
CA ILE A 198 -2.39 11.91 -11.13
C ILE A 198 -1.69 12.46 -9.89
N LEU A 199 -0.37 12.63 -9.94
CA LEU A 199 0.40 13.14 -8.81
C LEU A 199 0.07 14.62 -8.51
N GLN A 200 0.04 15.48 -9.52
CA GLN A 200 -0.27 16.92 -9.35
C GLN A 200 -1.71 17.21 -8.90
N SER A 201 -2.65 16.27 -9.10
CA SER A 201 -4.02 16.37 -8.57
C SER A 201 -4.17 15.78 -7.16
N SER A 202 -3.10 15.18 -6.62
CA SER A 202 -3.14 14.55 -5.31
C SER A 202 -3.33 15.58 -4.19
N PRO A 203 -4.22 15.32 -3.23
CA PRO A 203 -4.38 16.14 -2.03
C PRO A 203 -3.26 15.86 -1.00
N ILE A 204 -2.35 14.94 -1.29
CA ILE A 204 -1.25 14.54 -0.41
C ILE A 204 0.02 15.27 -0.87
N SER A 205 0.51 16.21 -0.06
CA SER A 205 1.61 17.11 -0.45
C SER A 205 2.85 16.39 -0.98
N TYR A 206 3.32 15.31 -0.32
CA TYR A 206 4.54 14.62 -0.78
C TYR A 206 4.37 13.94 -2.15
N LEU A 207 3.13 13.64 -2.57
CA LEU A 207 2.82 13.11 -3.89
C LEU A 207 2.64 14.23 -4.92
N ASN A 208 2.04 15.35 -4.51
CA ASN A 208 1.84 16.51 -5.39
C ASN A 208 3.17 17.08 -5.91
N ASP A 209 4.14 17.18 -5.00
CA ASP A 209 5.48 17.73 -5.25
C ASP A 209 6.48 16.66 -5.73
N ALA A 210 6.00 15.45 -6.02
CA ALA A 210 6.84 14.31 -6.38
C ALA A 210 7.58 14.54 -7.70
N GLN A 211 8.89 14.31 -7.68
CA GLN A 211 9.73 14.40 -8.87
C GLN A 211 9.75 13.07 -9.60
N LEU A 212 9.02 12.99 -10.71
CA LEU A 212 9.05 11.84 -11.63
C LEU A 212 10.44 11.66 -12.24
N ARG A 213 10.95 10.43 -12.26
CA ARG A 213 12.27 10.04 -12.75
C ARG A 213 12.22 8.75 -13.55
N GLY A 214 13.19 8.56 -14.43
CA GLY A 214 13.27 7.38 -15.30
C GLY A 214 12.95 7.67 -16.76
N ILE A 215 13.24 6.68 -17.63
CA ILE A 215 13.09 6.84 -19.10
C ILE A 215 11.66 7.15 -19.56
N LEU A 216 10.65 6.97 -18.70
CA LEU A 216 9.28 7.37 -19.04
C LEU A 216 9.10 8.89 -19.00
N PHE A 217 9.92 9.61 -18.23
CA PHE A 217 9.70 11.03 -17.93
C PHE A 217 10.89 11.92 -18.30
N GLU A 218 12.04 11.33 -18.63
CA GLU A 218 13.30 12.01 -18.90
C GLU A 218 13.99 11.41 -20.13
N ASP A 219 14.41 12.24 -21.08
CA ASP A 219 15.03 11.78 -22.33
C ASP A 219 16.44 11.17 -22.12
N ASP A 220 17.17 11.63 -21.09
CA ASP A 220 18.58 11.29 -20.84
C ASP A 220 18.79 10.42 -19.59
N CYS A 221 17.80 9.61 -19.20
CA CYS A 221 17.92 8.80 -17.99
C CYS A 221 18.90 7.61 -18.18
N ARG A 222 20.05 7.63 -17.50
CA ARG A 222 21.13 6.62 -17.64
C ARG A 222 21.26 5.64 -16.48
N ASN A 223 20.44 5.78 -15.43
CA ASN A 223 20.55 4.98 -14.21
C ASN A 223 19.74 3.67 -14.25
N GLY A 224 19.12 3.34 -15.39
CA GLY A 224 18.28 2.14 -15.56
C GLY A 224 16.88 2.24 -14.95
N SER A 225 16.51 3.35 -14.30
CA SER A 225 15.14 3.58 -13.83
C SER A 225 14.18 3.74 -15.02
N ILE A 226 13.01 3.07 -14.95
CA ILE A 226 11.96 3.22 -15.95
C ILE A 226 10.83 4.09 -15.42
N SER A 227 10.19 3.66 -14.33
CA SER A 227 9.08 4.37 -13.70
C SER A 227 9.39 4.57 -12.22
N SER A 228 9.93 5.72 -11.85
CA SER A 228 10.32 6.03 -10.47
C SER A 228 9.95 7.44 -10.04
N VAL A 229 9.99 7.66 -8.73
CA VAL A 229 9.86 8.97 -8.09
C VAL A 229 11.07 9.19 -7.20
N PHE A 230 11.66 10.38 -7.27
CA PHE A 230 12.68 10.80 -6.30
C PHE A 230 11.99 11.35 -5.04
N THR A 231 11.89 10.51 -4.01
CA THR A 231 11.22 10.86 -2.74
C THR A 231 12.18 11.41 -1.68
N GLN A 232 13.48 11.46 -1.98
CA GLN A 232 14.55 11.83 -1.02
C GLN A 232 14.53 10.94 0.23
N PHE A 233 13.95 9.74 0.11
CA PHE A 233 13.78 8.83 1.21
C PHE A 233 14.86 7.75 1.16
N TYR A 234 16.01 8.06 1.75
CA TYR A 234 17.22 7.25 1.72
C TYR A 234 17.18 6.08 2.72
N VAL A 235 16.29 5.12 2.50
CA VAL A 235 16.30 3.85 3.23
C VAL A 235 17.32 2.89 2.65
N ASP A 236 17.78 1.96 3.49
CA ASP A 236 18.56 0.83 3.03
C ASP A 236 17.76 0.00 2.03
N HIS A 237 18.39 -0.26 0.88
CA HIS A 237 17.80 -0.99 -0.22
C HIS A 237 18.25 -2.46 -0.29
N ALA A 238 18.97 -2.99 0.70
CA ALA A 238 19.52 -4.35 0.61
C ALA A 238 18.41 -5.43 0.47
N GLU A 239 17.35 -5.37 1.30
CA GLU A 239 16.19 -6.26 1.14
C GLU A 239 15.42 -5.98 -0.17
N PRO A 240 15.01 -4.73 -0.47
CA PRO A 240 14.36 -4.40 -1.74
C PRO A 240 15.10 -4.89 -2.99
N LEU A 241 16.42 -4.68 -3.09
CA LEU A 241 17.25 -5.08 -4.23
C LEU A 241 17.37 -6.60 -4.36
N ARG A 242 17.48 -7.32 -3.24
CA ARG A 242 17.45 -8.79 -3.26
C ARG A 242 16.12 -9.33 -3.78
N VAL A 243 15.01 -8.69 -3.39
CA VAL A 243 13.68 -9.05 -3.89
C VAL A 243 13.54 -8.66 -5.36
N LEU A 244 14.05 -7.51 -5.78
CA LEU A 244 14.05 -7.03 -7.16
C LEU A 244 14.72 -8.03 -8.09
N LEU A 245 15.92 -8.48 -7.73
CA LEU A 245 16.69 -9.45 -8.48
C LEU A 245 15.91 -10.76 -8.69
N HIS A 246 15.12 -11.18 -7.71
CA HIS A 246 14.25 -12.35 -7.85
C HIS A 246 13.17 -12.18 -8.94
N TYR A 247 12.55 -11.00 -9.03
CA TYR A 247 11.57 -10.71 -10.08
C TYR A 247 12.25 -10.56 -11.45
N GLN A 248 13.40 -9.87 -11.52
CA GLN A 248 14.17 -9.70 -12.76
C GLN A 248 14.61 -11.05 -13.35
N ASN A 249 15.18 -11.94 -12.53
CA ASN A 249 15.61 -13.27 -12.96
C ASN A 249 14.47 -14.15 -13.50
N LYS A 250 13.22 -13.85 -13.15
CA LYS A 250 12.02 -14.53 -13.65
C LYS A 250 11.38 -13.81 -14.85
N GLY A 251 11.94 -12.68 -15.30
CA GLY A 251 11.30 -11.83 -16.30
C GLY A 251 9.97 -11.24 -15.84
N GLN A 252 9.83 -11.00 -14.53
CA GLN A 252 8.58 -10.53 -13.89
C GLN A 252 8.63 -9.06 -13.46
N TRP A 253 9.52 -8.26 -14.06
CA TRP A 253 9.75 -6.88 -13.66
C TRP A 253 9.98 -5.97 -14.88
N CYS A 254 9.29 -4.82 -14.90
CA CYS A 254 9.43 -3.83 -15.98
C CYS A 254 9.57 -2.37 -15.50
N LEU A 255 9.64 -2.10 -14.18
CA LEU A 255 9.73 -0.71 -13.67
C LEU A 255 11.18 -0.17 -13.58
N GLY A 256 12.16 -0.96 -14.00
CA GLY A 256 13.57 -0.59 -14.07
C GLY A 256 14.33 -0.81 -12.76
N GLU A 257 15.48 -0.16 -12.64
CA GLU A 257 16.37 -0.24 -11.48
C GLU A 257 15.95 0.70 -10.33
N LEU A 258 16.29 0.32 -9.10
CA LEU A 258 16.05 1.13 -7.90
C LEU A 258 17.28 1.97 -7.54
N ALA A 259 17.26 3.26 -7.85
CA ALA A 259 18.30 4.19 -7.42
C ALA A 259 18.11 4.65 -5.97
N ASP A 260 19.19 5.09 -5.32
CA ASP A 260 19.12 5.62 -3.95
C ASP A 260 18.25 6.86 -3.84
N GLY A 261 17.45 6.92 -2.77
CA GLY A 261 16.47 7.99 -2.54
C GLY A 261 15.30 8.01 -3.53
N HIS A 262 15.21 7.01 -4.41
CA HIS A 262 14.09 6.81 -5.32
C HIS A 262 13.22 5.65 -4.86
N GLU A 263 12.00 5.65 -5.35
CA GLU A 263 11.03 4.58 -5.17
C GLU A 263 10.36 4.27 -6.50
N PHE A 264 9.92 3.03 -6.70
CA PHE A 264 9.20 2.66 -7.91
C PHE A 264 7.82 3.31 -7.93
N LEU A 265 7.41 3.74 -9.12
CA LEU A 265 6.08 4.23 -9.38
C LEU A 265 5.29 3.16 -10.13
N ALA A 266 4.24 2.66 -9.50
CA ALA A 266 3.33 1.69 -10.09
C ALA A 266 1.92 2.28 -10.17
N ILE A 267 1.36 2.34 -11.37
CA ILE A 267 -0.01 2.83 -11.62
C ILE A 267 -0.69 1.86 -12.58
N PHE A 268 -1.93 1.49 -12.29
CA PHE A 268 -2.71 0.58 -13.10
C PHE A 268 -4.10 1.15 -13.36
N PRO A 269 -4.61 1.13 -14.61
CA PRO A 269 -6.03 1.24 -14.84
C PRO A 269 -6.72 -0.01 -14.26
N ILE A 270 -7.91 0.17 -13.70
CA ILE A 270 -8.71 -0.94 -13.18
C ILE A 270 -10.17 -0.80 -13.64
N VAL A 271 -10.83 -1.94 -13.79
CA VAL A 271 -12.28 -1.96 -14.03
C VAL A 271 -12.99 -1.75 -12.69
N PRO A 272 -13.84 -0.72 -12.54
CA PRO A 272 -14.63 -0.52 -11.34
C PRO A 272 -15.48 -1.75 -11.04
N VAL A 273 -15.58 -2.13 -9.76
CA VAL A 273 -16.42 -3.27 -9.37
C VAL A 273 -17.87 -2.81 -9.42
N SER A 274 -18.66 -3.39 -10.32
CA SER A 274 -20.10 -3.13 -10.39
C SER A 274 -20.72 -3.35 -9.00
N PRO A 275 -21.52 -2.39 -8.48
CA PRO A 275 -22.24 -2.62 -7.24
C PRO A 275 -23.13 -3.84 -7.41
N ILE A 276 -22.98 -4.83 -6.51
CA ILE A 276 -23.87 -5.98 -6.47
C ILE A 276 -25.28 -5.43 -6.24
N SER A 277 -26.16 -5.57 -7.24
CA SER A 277 -27.57 -5.21 -7.11
C SER A 277 -28.15 -5.92 -5.90
N PRO A 278 -28.83 -5.22 -4.96
CA PRO A 278 -29.53 -5.90 -3.89
C PRO A 278 -30.57 -6.82 -4.54
N ILE A 279 -30.51 -8.11 -4.18
CA ILE A 279 -31.50 -9.11 -4.56
C ILE A 279 -32.86 -8.54 -4.17
N ARG A 280 -33.70 -8.22 -5.15
CA ARG A 280 -35.11 -7.93 -4.92
C ARG A 280 -35.72 -9.22 -4.37
N LEU A 281 -35.95 -9.25 -3.06
CA LEU A 281 -36.95 -10.15 -2.50
C LEU A 281 -38.28 -9.74 -3.13
N GLN A 282 -38.72 -10.50 -4.14
CA GLN A 282 -40.11 -10.44 -4.56
C GLN A 282 -40.93 -11.01 -3.41
N ALA A 283 -41.66 -10.13 -2.72
CA ALA A 283 -42.74 -10.54 -1.86
C ALA A 283 -43.86 -11.07 -2.76
N SER A 284 -44.12 -12.38 -2.65
CA SER A 284 -45.34 -13.05 -3.06
C SER A 284 -46.24 -13.21 -1.85
#